data_AF-A0A1F2UYS3-F1
#
_entry.id   AF-A0A1F2UYS3-F1
#
_cell.length_a   1.000
_cell.length_b   1.000
_cell.length_c   1.000
_cell.angle_alpha   90.00
_cell.angle_beta   90.00
_cell.angle_gamma   90.00
#
_symmetry.space_group_name_H-M   'P 1'
#
loop_
_entity.id
_entity.type
_entity.pdbx_description
1 polymer ?
#
loop_
_entity_poly.entity_id
_entity_poly.type
_entity_poly.pdbx_seq_one_letter_code
_entity_poly.pdbx_strand_id
1 'polypeptide(L)'
;MEQPRSGDSIRARRGDSLWKIAARHWGDGREWRMIAAANPQLADPDMVRVGEELRLPARESAPVARQVRVQQGDSLWRLAATQLGNGHAWSCIAAANPQIEDSNRIYPGQLLLIPSGCSTGA
;
A
#
# COMPACT_ATOMS: atom_id res chain seq x y z
N MET A 1 10.59 13.38 -5.43
CA MET A 1 9.60 13.07 -6.47
C MET A 1 8.24 13.12 -5.80
N GLU A 2 7.34 13.98 -6.26
CA GLU A 2 5.98 14.14 -5.72
C GLU A 2 5.10 13.03 -6.32
N GLN A 3 4.46 12.22 -5.48
CA GLN A 3 3.56 11.16 -5.98
C GLN A 3 2.28 11.79 -6.55
N PRO A 4 1.73 11.25 -7.65
CA PRO A 4 0.45 11.71 -8.19
C PRO A 4 -0.64 11.52 -7.14
N ARG A 5 -1.49 12.53 -6.96
CA ARG A 5 -2.65 12.45 -6.06
C ARG A 5 -3.75 11.64 -6.74
N SER A 6 -4.71 11.13 -5.97
CA SER A 6 -5.82 10.34 -6.52
C SER A 6 -6.51 11.12 -7.65
N GLY A 7 -6.49 10.58 -8.87
CA GLY A 7 -7.13 11.21 -10.02
C GLY A 7 -6.23 12.17 -10.82
N ASP A 8 -4.92 12.20 -10.56
CA ASP A 8 -3.95 12.85 -11.44
C ASP A 8 -3.94 12.18 -12.82
N SER A 9 -3.88 12.97 -13.89
CA SER A 9 -3.73 12.49 -15.26
C SER A 9 -2.39 12.93 -15.83
N ILE A 10 -1.73 12.05 -16.59
CA ILE A 10 -0.53 12.41 -17.36
C ILE A 10 -0.76 12.20 -18.84
N ARG A 11 -0.01 12.93 -19.67
CA ARG A 11 0.09 12.62 -21.10
C ARG A 11 1.29 11.73 -21.38
N ALA A 12 1.03 10.60 -22.03
CA ALA A 12 2.07 9.67 -22.46
C ALA A 12 3.03 10.33 -23.47
N ARG A 13 4.32 10.06 -23.30
CA ARG A 13 5.39 10.57 -24.17
C ARG A 13 5.91 9.48 -25.10
N ARG A 14 6.69 9.88 -26.11
CA ARG A 14 7.35 8.92 -27.02
C ARG A 14 8.22 7.95 -26.23
N GLY A 15 7.92 6.66 -26.35
CA GLY A 15 8.65 5.58 -25.67
C GLY A 15 8.25 5.32 -24.22
N ASP A 16 7.20 5.98 -23.72
CA ASP A 16 6.55 5.59 -22.47
C ASP A 16 5.89 4.21 -22.62
N SER A 17 5.87 3.46 -21.52
CA SER A 17 5.07 2.26 -21.33
C SER A 17 4.47 2.34 -19.93
N LEU A 18 3.38 1.61 -19.66
CA LEU A 18 2.78 1.61 -18.32
C LEU A 18 3.80 1.21 -17.24
N TRP A 19 4.72 0.30 -17.56
CA TRP A 19 5.86 -0.04 -16.69
C TRP A 19 6.76 1.16 -16.38
N LYS A 20 7.22 1.90 -17.40
CA LYS A 20 8.10 3.06 -17.19
C LYS A 20 7.38 4.17 -16.45
N ILE A 21 6.09 4.35 -16.73
CA ILE A 21 5.25 5.33 -16.04
C ILE A 21 5.10 4.94 -14.56
N ALA A 22 4.76 3.70 -14.25
CA ALA A 22 4.68 3.21 -12.88
C ALA A 22 6.02 3.36 -12.14
N ALA A 23 7.13 2.99 -12.76
CA ALA A 23 8.47 3.18 -12.18
C ALA A 23 8.80 4.66 -11.92
N ARG A 24 8.43 5.56 -12.86
CA ARG A 24 8.70 7.00 -12.74
C ARG A 24 7.87 7.67 -11.65
N HIS A 25 6.60 7.30 -11.53
CA HIS A 25 5.65 7.97 -10.62
C HIS A 25 5.55 7.30 -9.25
N TRP A 26 5.81 5.99 -9.16
CA TRP A 26 5.65 5.19 -7.95
C TRP A 26 6.92 4.45 -7.52
N GLY A 27 8.00 4.52 -8.30
CA GLY A 27 9.27 3.85 -8.01
C GLY A 27 9.28 2.35 -8.31
N ASP A 28 8.14 1.76 -8.69
CA ASP A 28 8.01 0.33 -8.99
C ASP A 28 7.24 0.12 -10.30
N GLY A 29 7.94 -0.39 -11.32
CA GLY A 29 7.34 -0.67 -12.62
C GLY A 29 6.33 -1.82 -12.61
N ARG A 30 6.38 -2.73 -11.62
CA ARG A 30 5.49 -3.89 -11.51
C ARG A 30 4.04 -3.50 -11.23
N GLU A 31 3.83 -2.28 -10.76
CA GLU A 31 2.53 -1.68 -10.46
C GLU A 31 1.79 -1.18 -11.70
N TRP A 32 2.35 -1.36 -12.91
CA TRP A 32 1.73 -0.95 -14.17
C TRP A 32 0.28 -1.44 -14.35
N ARG A 33 -0.06 -2.60 -13.77
CA ARG A 33 -1.41 -3.19 -13.80
C ARG A 33 -2.45 -2.29 -13.13
N MET A 34 -2.07 -1.55 -12.08
CA MET A 34 -2.96 -0.58 -11.44
C MET A 34 -3.28 0.59 -12.39
N ILE A 35 -2.29 1.04 -13.16
CA ILE A 35 -2.52 2.06 -14.20
C ILE A 35 -3.43 1.51 -15.28
N ALA A 36 -3.19 0.28 -15.76
CA ALA A 36 -4.05 -0.35 -16.77
C ALA A 36 -5.51 -0.46 -16.29
N ALA A 37 -5.72 -0.92 -15.05
CA ALA A 37 -7.06 -1.05 -14.46
C ALA A 37 -7.79 0.29 -14.32
N ALA A 38 -7.06 1.37 -14.03
CA ALA A 38 -7.62 2.73 -13.96
C ALA A 38 -7.91 3.35 -15.34
N ASN A 39 -7.44 2.74 -16.42
CA ASN A 39 -7.61 3.21 -17.79
C ASN A 39 -8.25 2.13 -18.68
N PRO A 40 -9.53 1.76 -18.44
CA PRO A 40 -10.23 0.74 -19.22
C PRO A 40 -10.41 1.13 -20.70
N GLN A 41 -10.16 2.38 -21.07
CA GLN A 41 -10.14 2.84 -22.46
C GLN A 41 -8.92 2.33 -23.25
N LEU A 42 -7.89 1.80 -22.60
CA LEU A 42 -6.75 1.19 -23.27
C LEU A 42 -7.15 -0.17 -23.82
N ALA A 43 -7.28 -0.27 -25.14
CA ALA A 43 -7.54 -1.55 -25.80
C ALA A 43 -6.39 -2.56 -25.63
N ASP A 44 -5.16 -2.04 -25.53
CA ASP A 44 -3.95 -2.82 -25.30
C ASP A 44 -3.00 -2.05 -24.34
N PRO A 45 -2.77 -2.54 -23.11
CA PRO A 45 -1.88 -1.92 -22.13
C PRO A 45 -0.42 -1.82 -22.58
N ASP A 46 0.03 -2.65 -23.52
CA ASP A 46 1.38 -2.61 -24.06
C ASP A 46 1.53 -1.54 -25.17
N MET A 47 0.43 -1.00 -25.68
CA MET A 47 0.40 -0.04 -26.78
C MET A 47 -0.04 1.35 -26.33
N VAL A 48 0.74 1.97 -25.45
CA VAL A 48 0.53 3.35 -25.01
C VAL A 48 0.88 4.33 -26.15
N ARG A 49 -0.10 5.10 -26.63
CA ARG A 49 0.12 6.09 -27.70
C ARG A 49 0.63 7.42 -27.16
N VAL A 50 1.49 8.08 -27.92
CA VAL A 50 1.99 9.41 -27.57
C VAL A 50 0.83 10.42 -27.54
N GLY A 51 0.76 11.21 -26.47
CA GLY A 51 -0.28 12.20 -26.24
C GLY A 51 -1.54 11.64 -25.56
N GLU A 52 -1.62 10.33 -25.36
CA GLU A 52 -2.74 9.69 -24.67
C GLU A 52 -2.78 10.11 -23.21
N GLU A 53 -3.98 10.46 -22.75
CA GLU A 53 -4.20 10.85 -21.35
C GLU A 53 -4.43 9.60 -20.51
N LEU A 54 -3.50 9.36 -19.58
CA LEU A 54 -3.52 8.23 -18.67
C LEU A 54 -3.83 8.72 -17.27
N ARG A 55 -4.92 8.22 -16.69
CA ARG A 55 -5.23 8.39 -15.28
C ARG A 55 -4.25 7.60 -14.46
N LEU A 56 -3.57 8.28 -13.55
CA LEU A 56 -2.80 7.66 -12.50
C LEU A 56 -3.72 7.57 -11.28
N PRO A 57 -4.14 6.36 -10.87
CA PRO A 57 -4.81 6.24 -9.58
C PRO A 57 -3.84 6.73 -8.51
N ALA A 58 -4.36 7.20 -7.37
CA ALA A 58 -3.46 7.27 -6.23
C ALA A 58 -2.94 5.86 -6.02
N ARG A 59 -1.62 5.78 -5.82
CA ARG A 59 -1.12 4.64 -5.11
C ARG A 59 -1.83 4.71 -3.75
N GLU A 60 -2.74 3.78 -3.51
CA GLU A 60 -3.04 3.40 -2.14
C GLU A 60 -1.68 3.06 -1.58
N SER A 61 -1.08 4.02 -0.89
CA SER A 61 0.21 3.81 -0.25
C SER A 61 -0.08 2.65 0.65
N ALA A 62 0.48 1.47 0.32
CA ALA A 62 0.32 0.27 1.14
C ALA A 62 0.42 0.76 2.58
N PRO A 63 -0.66 0.61 3.37
CA PRO A 63 -0.96 1.48 4.48
C PRO A 63 0.32 1.65 5.28
N VAL A 64 0.89 2.87 5.25
CA VAL A 64 2.25 3.13 5.72
C VAL A 64 2.37 2.49 7.10
N ALA A 65 3.06 1.37 7.16
CA ALA A 65 3.05 0.56 8.36
C ALA A 65 3.92 1.29 9.37
N ARG A 66 3.31 1.84 10.41
CA ARG A 66 4.06 2.50 11.47
C ARG A 66 4.72 1.41 12.30
N GLN A 67 6.01 1.54 12.59
CA GLN A 67 6.65 0.65 13.54
C GLN A 67 6.38 1.13 14.97
N VAL A 68 5.88 0.23 15.81
CA VAL A 68 5.71 0.46 17.24
C VAL A 68 6.62 -0.48 18.00
N ARG A 69 7.35 0.07 18.97
CA ARG A 69 8.15 -0.72 19.91
C ARG A 69 7.24 -1.21 21.02
N VAL A 70 7.15 -2.52 21.17
CA VAL A 70 6.40 -3.19 22.24
C VAL A 70 6.96 -2.76 23.59
N GLN A 71 6.08 -2.35 24.49
CA GLN A 71 6.38 -1.99 25.86
C GLN A 71 5.94 -3.11 26.82
N GLN A 72 6.39 -3.03 28.07
CA GLN A 72 5.94 -3.98 29.10
C GLN A 72 4.43 -3.84 29.32
N GLY A 73 3.69 -4.95 29.21
CA GLY A 73 2.24 -4.97 29.38
C GLY A 73 1.43 -4.75 28.10
N ASP A 74 2.09 -4.59 26.95
CA ASP A 74 1.41 -4.55 25.66
C ASP A 74 0.86 -5.92 25.25
N SER A 75 -0.20 -5.89 24.46
CA SER A 75 -0.75 -7.02 23.72
C SER A 75 -1.14 -6.56 22.32
N LEU A 76 -1.24 -7.48 21.35
CA LEU A 76 -1.71 -7.13 20.01
C LEU A 76 -3.10 -6.48 20.04
N TRP A 77 -3.98 -6.90 20.94
CA TRP A 77 -5.27 -6.26 21.17
C TRP A 77 -5.13 -4.81 21.61
N ARG A 78 -4.27 -4.52 22.60
CA ARG A 78 -4.08 -3.16 23.11
C ARG A 78 -3.42 -2.26 22.08
N LEU A 79 -2.45 -2.78 21.34
CA LEU A 79 -1.82 -2.09 20.23
C LEU A 79 -2.83 -1.82 19.10
N ALA A 80 -3.71 -2.77 18.77
CA ALA A 80 -4.78 -2.55 17.80
C ALA A 80 -5.77 -1.47 18.28
N ALA A 81 -6.20 -1.54 19.54
CA ALA A 81 -7.11 -0.54 20.11
C ALA A 81 -6.52 0.87 20.11
N THR A 82 -5.22 1.00 20.43
CA THR A 82 -4.56 2.31 20.55
C THR A 82 -4.08 2.88 19.21
N GLN A 83 -3.57 2.04 18.32
CA GLN A 83 -2.99 2.47 17.05
C GLN A 83 -4.00 2.46 15.90
N LEU A 84 -5.00 1.58 15.94
CA LEU A 84 -6.02 1.41 14.89
C LEU A 84 -7.42 1.82 15.36
N GLY A 85 -7.59 2.18 16.64
CA GLY A 85 -8.88 2.52 17.22
C GLY A 85 -9.81 1.32 17.43
N ASN A 86 -9.38 0.10 17.09
CA ASN A 86 -10.20 -1.12 17.19
C ASN A 86 -9.36 -2.31 17.69
N GLY A 87 -9.65 -2.79 18.89
CA GLY A 87 -8.96 -3.96 19.48
C GLY A 87 -9.10 -5.24 18.66
N HIS A 88 -10.22 -5.43 17.94
CA HIS A 88 -10.43 -6.58 17.06
C HIS A 88 -9.53 -6.60 15.83
N ALA A 89 -8.86 -5.48 15.50
CA ALA A 89 -7.88 -5.42 14.43
C ALA A 89 -6.52 -6.05 14.80
N TRP A 90 -6.41 -6.72 15.95
CA TRP A 90 -5.18 -7.41 16.36
C TRP A 90 -4.71 -8.46 15.34
N SER A 91 -5.64 -9.13 14.66
CA SER A 91 -5.34 -10.13 13.62
C SER A 91 -4.69 -9.52 12.39
N CYS A 92 -5.02 -8.27 12.08
CA CYS A 92 -4.40 -7.51 11.01
C CYS A 92 -2.95 -7.12 11.37
N ILE A 93 -2.68 -6.77 12.64
CA ILE A 93 -1.31 -6.57 13.13
C ILE A 93 -0.53 -7.88 13.06
N ALA A 94 -1.12 -9.01 13.49
CA ALA A 94 -0.47 -10.31 13.40
C ALA A 94 -0.14 -10.70 11.94
N ALA A 95 -1.08 -10.49 11.01
CA ALA A 95 -0.87 -10.76 9.58
C ALA A 95 0.25 -9.89 8.97
N ALA A 96 0.39 -8.64 9.43
CA ALA A 96 1.48 -7.74 9.02
C ALA A 96 2.85 -8.12 9.62
N ASN A 97 2.88 -8.99 10.63
CA ASN A 97 4.08 -9.42 11.33
C ASN A 97 4.19 -10.96 11.36
N PRO A 98 4.42 -11.61 10.20
CA PRO A 98 4.47 -13.07 10.09
C PRO A 98 5.59 -13.71 10.93
N GLN A 99 6.55 -12.92 11.42
CA GLN A 99 7.56 -13.36 12.38
C GLN A 99 7.00 -13.63 13.79
N ILE A 100 5.75 -13.24 14.08
CA ILE A 100 5.08 -13.57 15.33
C ILE A 100 4.39 -14.92 15.18
N GLU A 101 5.02 -15.98 15.67
CA GLU A 101 4.47 -17.34 15.61
C GLU A 101 3.27 -17.53 16.55
N ASP A 102 3.31 -16.90 17.73
CA ASP A 102 2.22 -16.90 18.69
C ASP A 102 1.81 -15.45 18.98
N SER A 103 0.59 -15.09 18.56
CA SER A 103 0.02 -13.75 18.71
C SER A 103 -0.12 -13.30 20.18
N ASN A 104 -0.05 -14.24 21.14
CA ASN A 104 -0.03 -13.93 22.57
C ASN A 104 1.39 -13.74 23.13
N ARG A 105 2.44 -13.94 22.33
CA ARG A 105 3.85 -13.86 22.74
C ARG A 105 4.55 -12.75 21.98
N ILE A 106 4.35 -11.52 22.44
CA ILE A 106 5.15 -10.37 22.03
C ILE A 106 6.03 -9.92 23.20
N TYR A 107 7.25 -9.46 22.90
CA TYR A 107 8.24 -9.16 23.93
C TYR A 107 8.58 -7.67 23.98
N PRO A 108 8.79 -7.08 25.18
CA PRO A 108 9.25 -5.70 25.30
C PRO A 108 10.51 -5.45 24.46
N GLY A 109 10.49 -4.37 23.68
CA GLY A 109 11.57 -3.98 22.79
C GLY A 109 11.44 -4.49 21.35
N GLN A 110 10.53 -5.43 21.08
CA GLN A 110 10.22 -5.90 19.73
C GLN A 110 9.60 -4.76 18.90
N LEU A 111 9.98 -4.67 17.62
CA LEU A 111 9.39 -3.74 16.67
C LEU A 111 8.29 -4.45 15.88
N LEU A 112 7.07 -3.92 15.96
CA LEU A 112 5.91 -4.43 15.24
C LEU A 112 5.46 -3.45 14.17
N LEU A 113 5.19 -3.96 12.98
CA LEU A 113 4.55 -3.23 11.89
C LEU A 113 3.06 -3.07 12.18
N ILE A 114 2.60 -1.84 12.23
CA ILE A 114 1.20 -1.51 12.44
C ILE A 114 0.64 -0.94 11.12
N PRO A 115 -0.15 -1.71 10.36
CA PRO A 115 -0.72 -1.24 9.10
C PRO A 115 -1.74 -0.13 9.38
N SER A 116 -1.63 1.02 8.70
CA SER A 116 -2.60 2.13 8.80
C SER A 116 -3.97 1.89 8.16
N GLY A 117 -4.20 0.70 7.60
CA GLY A 117 -5.48 0.29 7.00
C GLY A 117 -5.68 -1.19 7.22
N CYS A 118 -6.71 -1.53 7.99
CA CYS A 118 -7.18 -2.89 8.17
C CYS A 118 -8.58 -2.97 7.59
N SER A 119 -8.68 -3.42 6.34
CA SER A 119 -9.94 -3.89 5.77
C SER A 119 -10.24 -5.23 6.44
N THR A 120 -10.89 -5.18 7.60
CA THR A 120 -11.53 -6.34 8.20
C THR A 120 -12.54 -6.85 7.17
N GLY A 121 -12.21 -7.94 6.48
CA GLY A 121 -13.18 -8.66 5.67
C GLY A 121 -14.36 -9.02 6.56
N ALA A 122 -15.52 -8.49 6.22
CA ALA A 122 -16.79 -8.73 6.91
C ALA A 122 -17.20 -10.21 6.84
#